data_AF-C2EPN8-F1
#
_entry.id   AF-C2EPN8-F1
#
_cell.length_a   1.000
_cell.length_b   1.000
_cell.length_c   1.000
_cell.angle_alpha   90.00
_cell.angle_beta   90.00
_cell.angle_gamma   90.00
#
_symmetry.space_group_name_H-M   'P 1'
#
loop_
_entity.id
_entity.type
_entity.pdbx_description
1 polymer ?
#
loop_
_entity_poly.entity_id
_entity_poly.type
_entity_poly.pdbx_seq_one_letter_code
_entity_poly.pdbx_strand_id
1 'polypeptide(L)'
;MTDGLTFMDIFEVYSPEDKRVLMFQMPATPTGIPAGWKNRYYDRKGESLSEISFEKLDRIRGERRTDWSKSFVKGATINDLDPQAIKLARKNYQQNLKKFK
;
A
#
# COMPACT_ATOMS: atom_id res chain seq x y z
N MET A 1 9.37 -4.80 -19.25
CA MET A 1 10.05 -5.63 -18.23
C MET A 1 9.08 -6.03 -17.10
N THR A 2 7.83 -6.36 -17.46
CA THR A 2 6.78 -6.89 -16.56
C THR A 2 5.95 -7.99 -17.24
N ASP A 3 6.24 -8.33 -18.50
CA ASP A 3 5.67 -9.49 -19.17
C ASP A 3 6.13 -10.75 -18.43
N GLY A 4 5.18 -11.50 -17.89
CA GLY A 4 5.42 -12.70 -17.08
C GLY A 4 5.21 -12.55 -15.58
N LEU A 5 4.76 -11.38 -15.07
CA LEU A 5 4.22 -11.29 -13.71
C LEU A 5 3.00 -12.20 -13.59
N THR A 6 3.13 -13.25 -12.76
CA THR A 6 2.08 -14.22 -12.45
C THR A 6 1.52 -13.96 -11.05
N PHE A 7 0.53 -14.74 -10.65
CA PHE A 7 -0.09 -14.71 -9.33
C PHE A 7 0.87 -15.23 -8.26
N MET A 8 0.82 -14.67 -7.06
CA MET A 8 1.55 -15.20 -5.89
C MET A 8 0.94 -16.52 -5.44
N ASP A 9 -0.39 -16.58 -5.40
CA ASP A 9 -1.16 -17.77 -5.03
C ASP A 9 -2.55 -17.73 -5.69
N ILE A 10 -3.18 -18.90 -5.77
CA ILE A 10 -4.56 -19.08 -6.21
C ILE A 10 -5.29 -19.84 -5.10
N PHE A 11 -6.31 -19.20 -4.53
CA PHE A 11 -7.12 -19.78 -3.46
C PHE A 11 -8.47 -20.22 -4.00
N GLU A 12 -8.91 -21.38 -3.56
CA GLU A 12 -10.29 -21.83 -3.75
C GLU A 12 -11.10 -21.42 -2.53
N VAL A 13 -12.14 -20.62 -2.74
CA VAL A 13 -13.06 -20.17 -1.71
C VAL A 13 -14.50 -20.47 -2.13
N TYR A 14 -15.39 -20.65 -1.16
CA TYR A 14 -16.79 -20.96 -1.42
C TYR A 14 -17.66 -19.76 -1.04
N SER A 15 -18.62 -19.43 -1.90
CA SER A 15 -19.60 -18.39 -1.61
C SER A 15 -20.61 -18.86 -0.54
N PRO A 16 -21.42 -17.95 0.05
CA PRO A 16 -22.51 -18.35 0.94
C PRO A 16 -23.54 -19.31 0.31
N GLU A 17 -23.57 -19.41 -1.01
CA GLU A 17 -24.44 -20.30 -1.80
C GLU A 17 -23.72 -21.59 -2.23
N ASP A 18 -22.59 -21.91 -1.61
CA ASP A 18 -21.75 -23.10 -1.89
C ASP A 18 -21.20 -23.17 -3.34
N LYS A 19 -20.99 -22.01 -3.97
CA LYS A 19 -20.37 -21.93 -5.30
C LYS A 19 -18.87 -21.74 -5.17
N ARG A 20 -18.09 -22.51 -5.94
CA ARG A 20 -16.63 -22.40 -6.03
C ARG A 20 -16.23 -21.07 -6.69
N VAL A 21 -15.36 -20.33 -6.02
CA VAL A 21 -14.77 -19.06 -6.46
C VAL A 21 -13.26 -19.20 -6.43
N LEU A 22 -12.58 -18.75 -7.49
CA LEU A 22 -11.13 -18.68 -7.54
C LEU A 22 -10.68 -17.26 -7.21
N MET A 23 -9.87 -17.11 -6.16
CA MET A 23 -9.28 -15.85 -5.75
C MET A 23 -7.79 -15.84 -6.11
N PHE A 24 -7.39 -14.89 -6.95
CA PHE A 24 -6.02 -14.71 -7.37
C PHE A 24 -5.33 -13.66 -6.50
N GLN A 25 -4.22 -14.01 -5.87
CA GLN A 25 -3.38 -13.05 -5.16
C GLN A 25 -2.35 -12.45 -6.12
N MET A 26 -2.47 -11.15 -6.38
CA MET A 26 -1.53 -10.44 -7.25
C MET A 26 -0.31 -9.96 -6.44
N PRO A 27 0.92 -10.10 -6.95
CA PRO A 27 2.08 -9.47 -6.33
C PRO A 27 1.98 -7.94 -6.42
N ALA A 28 2.58 -7.26 -5.45
CA ALA A 28 2.81 -5.82 -5.57
C ALA A 28 3.79 -5.54 -6.72
N THR A 29 3.50 -4.54 -7.54
CA THR A 29 4.43 -4.08 -8.57
C THR A 29 5.63 -3.38 -7.93
N PRO A 30 6.84 -3.50 -8.50
CA PRO A 30 7.96 -2.67 -8.08
C PRO A 30 7.62 -1.19 -8.21
N THR A 31 8.07 -0.37 -7.26
CA THR A 31 7.87 1.09 -7.28
C THR A 31 8.46 1.68 -8.56
N GLY A 32 7.71 2.57 -9.20
CA GLY A 32 8.13 3.14 -10.49
C GLY A 32 7.79 2.28 -11.72
N ILE A 33 7.38 1.03 -11.54
CA ILE A 33 7.21 0.07 -12.63
C ILE A 33 5.75 -0.39 -12.72
N PRO A 34 4.99 0.05 -13.74
CA PRO A 34 3.62 -0.44 -13.94
C PRO A 34 3.60 -1.92 -14.39
N ALA A 35 2.62 -2.67 -13.89
CA ALA A 35 2.31 -3.99 -14.43
C ALA A 35 1.81 -3.86 -15.88
N GLY A 36 2.47 -4.58 -16.79
CA GLY A 36 2.16 -4.57 -18.22
C GLY A 36 1.84 -5.96 -18.74
N TRP A 37 1.18 -6.00 -19.89
CA TRP A 37 0.88 -7.21 -20.65
C TRP A 37 1.09 -6.94 -22.13
N LYS A 38 1.89 -7.79 -22.79
CA LYS A 38 2.26 -7.68 -24.22
C LYS A 38 2.76 -6.28 -24.57
N ASN A 39 3.71 -5.76 -23.78
CA ASN A 39 4.27 -4.41 -23.91
C ASN A 39 3.26 -3.26 -23.80
N ARG A 40 2.04 -3.49 -23.29
CA ARG A 40 1.04 -2.46 -23.03
C ARG A 40 0.73 -2.37 -21.55
N TYR A 41 0.35 -1.18 -21.10
CA TYR A 41 -0.06 -0.91 -19.73
C TYR A 41 -1.54 -0.59 -19.70
N TYR A 42 -2.24 -1.25 -18.79
CA TYR A 42 -3.68 -1.14 -18.67
C TYR A 42 -4.06 -0.59 -17.30
N ASP A 43 -5.22 0.03 -17.26
CA ASP A 43 -5.85 0.55 -16.06
C ASP A 43 -7.33 0.16 -16.04
N ARG A 44 -7.88 0.06 -14.84
CA ARG A 44 -9.30 -0.18 -14.63
C ARG A 44 -10.05 1.14 -14.58
N LYS A 45 -11.00 1.33 -15.50
CA LYS A 45 -11.96 2.45 -15.49
C LYS A 45 -13.35 1.89 -15.20
N GLY A 46 -13.77 2.00 -13.95
CA GLY A 46 -15.02 1.40 -13.46
C GLY A 46 -14.95 -0.14 -13.52
N GLU A 47 -15.77 -0.74 -14.36
CA GLU A 47 -15.80 -2.20 -14.59
C GLU A 47 -15.01 -2.64 -15.84
N SER A 48 -14.44 -1.68 -16.58
CA SER A 48 -13.76 -1.94 -17.85
C SER A 48 -12.24 -1.84 -17.75
N LEU A 49 -11.56 -2.65 -18.55
CA LEU A 49 -10.12 -2.54 -18.80
C LEU A 49 -9.88 -1.53 -19.93
N SER A 50 -8.99 -0.57 -19.71
CA SER A 50 -8.62 0.45 -20.71
C SER A 50 -7.11 0.66 -20.71
N GLU A 51 -6.58 1.27 -21.77
CA GLU A 51 -5.18 1.72 -21.75
C GLU A 51 -4.97 2.78 -20.66
N ILE A 52 -3.83 2.69 -19.98
CA ILE A 52 -3.47 3.65 -18.94
C ILE A 52 -3.22 5.04 -19.57
N SER A 53 -3.63 6.11 -18.88
CA SER A 53 -3.29 7.47 -19.35
C SER A 53 -1.80 7.76 -19.15
N PHE A 54 -1.24 8.63 -20.00
CA PHE A 54 0.14 9.10 -19.85
C PHE A 54 0.39 9.74 -18.48
N GLU A 55 -0.54 10.57 -18.00
CA GLU A 55 -0.47 11.17 -16.67
C GLU A 55 -0.33 10.13 -15.55
N LYS A 56 -1.15 9.06 -15.59
CA LYS A 56 -1.09 8.00 -14.56
C LYS A 56 0.19 7.18 -14.70
N LEU A 57 0.63 6.92 -15.92
CA LEU A 57 1.90 6.24 -16.20
C LEU A 57 3.08 7.02 -15.62
N ASP A 58 3.12 8.33 -15.83
CA ASP A 58 4.18 9.20 -15.31
C ASP A 58 4.11 9.31 -13.78
N ARG A 59 2.90 9.33 -13.21
CA ARG A 59 2.72 9.28 -11.74
C ARG A 59 3.27 7.98 -11.14
N ILE A 60 3.02 6.83 -11.77
CA ILE A 60 3.58 5.54 -11.33
C ILE A 60 5.10 5.58 -11.43
N ARG A 61 5.67 6.03 -12.54
CA ARG A 61 7.11 6.16 -12.74
C ARG A 61 7.79 7.12 -11.74
N GLY A 62 7.08 8.18 -11.36
CA GLY A 62 7.53 9.15 -10.37
C GLY A 62 7.28 8.73 -8.93
N GLU A 63 6.69 7.55 -8.68
CA GLU A 63 6.44 7.06 -7.33
C GLU A 63 7.76 6.89 -6.57
N ARG A 64 7.87 7.57 -5.43
CA ARG A 64 9.04 7.46 -4.54
C ARG A 64 8.63 6.68 -3.31
N ARG A 65 9.35 5.59 -3.02
CA ARG A 65 9.18 4.77 -1.81
C ARG A 65 9.68 5.42 -0.52
N THR A 66 9.96 6.71 -0.55
CA THR A 66 10.34 7.46 0.65
C THR A 66 9.11 7.77 1.47
N ASP A 67 8.96 7.05 2.57
CA ASP A 67 8.04 7.40 3.64
C ASP A 67 8.51 8.73 4.26
N TRP A 68 7.87 9.82 3.84
CA TRP A 68 8.20 11.15 4.33
C TRP A 68 8.02 11.26 5.85
N SER A 69 7.17 10.41 6.47
CA SER A 69 6.96 10.39 7.92
C SER A 69 8.13 9.76 8.68
N LYS A 70 8.95 8.94 8.02
CA LYS A 70 10.20 8.37 8.58
C LYS A 70 11.42 9.24 8.34
N SER A 71 11.28 10.29 7.53
CA SER A 71 12.39 11.21 7.28
C SER A 71 12.64 12.09 8.50
N PHE A 72 13.93 12.32 8.80
CA PHE A 72 14.31 13.27 9.84
C PHE A 72 13.92 14.70 9.45
N VAL A 73 13.29 15.41 10.38
CA VAL A 73 13.10 16.86 10.24
C VAL A 73 14.41 17.53 10.67
N LYS A 74 15.11 18.17 9.72
CA LYS A 74 16.39 18.81 9.98
C LYS A 74 16.21 19.92 11.02
N GLY A 75 16.98 19.84 12.11
CA GLY A 75 16.96 20.83 13.19
C GLY A 75 15.86 20.63 14.22
N ALA A 76 14.99 19.61 14.07
CA ALA A 76 14.04 19.25 15.12
C ALA A 76 14.80 18.66 16.32
N THR A 77 14.43 19.11 17.52
CA THR A 77 15.02 18.74 18.81
C THR A 77 13.92 18.29 19.77
N ILE A 78 14.32 17.78 20.94
CA ILE A 78 13.36 17.40 22.00
C ILE A 78 12.54 18.58 22.51
N ASN A 79 13.02 19.81 22.33
CA ASN A 79 12.35 21.02 22.79
C ASN A 79 11.16 21.41 21.88
N ASP A 80 11.08 20.85 20.67
CA ASP A 80 9.98 21.09 19.74
C ASP A 80 8.75 20.22 20.05
N LEU A 81 8.85 19.32 21.04
CA LEU A 81 7.75 18.46 21.47
C LEU A 81 6.82 19.18 22.46
N ASP A 82 5.51 19.12 22.21
CA ASP A 82 4.51 19.65 23.14
C ASP A 82 4.50 18.86 24.47
N PRO A 83 4.77 19.51 25.62
CA PRO A 83 4.74 18.87 26.93
C PRO A 83 3.39 18.22 27.29
N GLN A 84 2.27 18.78 26.81
CA GLN A 84 0.93 18.20 27.05
C GLN A 84 0.73 16.91 26.25
N ALA A 85 1.18 16.88 24.99
CA ALA A 85 1.16 15.68 24.17
C ALA A 85 2.00 14.54 24.81
N ILE A 86 3.17 14.86 25.37
CA ILE A 86 4.01 13.89 26.09
C ILE A 86 3.28 13.33 27.33
N LYS A 87 2.64 14.18 28.13
CA LYS A 87 1.87 13.74 29.31
C LYS A 87 0.73 12.80 28.92
N LEU A 88 0.00 13.13 27.86
CA LEU A 88 -1.09 12.30 27.35
C LEU A 88 -0.57 10.95 26.83
N ALA A 89 0.52 10.95 26.07
CA ALA A 89 1.14 9.73 25.55
C ALA A 89 1.55 8.78 26.69
N ARG A 90 2.15 9.30 27.76
CA ARG A 90 2.52 8.51 28.96
C ARG A 90 1.30 7.88 29.64
N LYS A 91 0.21 8.64 29.80
CA LYS A 91 -1.05 8.13 30.39
C LYS A 91 -1.62 7.00 29.55
N ASN A 92 -1.70 7.18 28.23
CA ASN A 92 -2.25 6.18 27.31
C ASN A 92 -1.39 4.91 27.27
N TYR A 93 -0.07 5.04 27.33
CA TYR A 93 0.84 3.90 27.40
C TYR A 93 0.60 3.05 28.66
N GLN A 94 0.47 3.68 29.83
CA GLN A 94 0.16 2.98 31.08
C GLN A 94 -1.22 2.28 31.04
N GLN A 95 -2.23 2.92 30.44
CA GLN A 95 -3.56 2.32 30.29
C GLN A 95 -3.53 1.11 29.36
N ASN A 96 -2.82 1.18 28.23
CA ASN A 96 -2.69 0.06 27.32
C ASN A 96 -1.95 -1.12 27.95
N LEU A 97 -0.85 -0.88 28.69
CA LEU A 97 -0.15 -1.95 29.41
C LEU A 97 -1.03 -2.68 30.43
N LYS A 98 -1.97 -1.97 31.07
CA LYS A 98 -2.93 -2.59 31.99
C LYS A 98 -3.98 -3.45 31.29
N LYS A 99 -4.24 -3.23 29.99
CA LYS A 99 -5.16 -4.07 29.20
C LYS A 99 -4.54 -5.42 28.78
N PHE A 100 -3.22 -5.53 28.80
CA PHE A 100 -2.49 -6.76 28.45
C PHE A 100 -2.02 -7.56 29.68
N LYS A 101 -2.45 -7.15 30.88
CA LYS A 101 -2.37 -7.92 32.12
C LYS A 101 -3.77 -8.43 32.47
#